data_AF-A0A0G0AWI7-F1
#
_entry.id   AF-A0A0G0AWI7-F1
#
_cell.length_a   1.000
_cell.length_b   1.000
_cell.length_c   1.000
_cell.angle_alpha   90.00
_cell.angle_beta   90.00
_cell.angle_gamma   90.00
#
_symmetry.space_group_name_H-M   'P 1'
#
loop_
_entity.id
_entity.type
_entity.pdbx_description
1 polymer ?
#
loop_
_entity_poly.entity_id
_entity_poly.type
_entity_poly.pdbx_seq_one_letter_code
_entity_poly.pdbx_strand_id
1 'polypeptide(L)'
;MKIITRATAIKNLRRHIGVDLKAIALKYKITTYETGKQNKGWKGLVLERLAGLENNVSKAPNGLTYELKSVSFIHKNNKLFPKETMAITMINPTELKKESFFESHCWSKLKTIIICAVEHNGINSHEAKLLSVASLDFTEDDSIILEIKNDYDFIRNKLITQGFECLTGKDGRWIQARTKGPGHGSVSRAFYARKALVQKIIEIAN
;
A
#
# COMPACT_ATOMS: atom_id res chain seq x y z
N MET A 1 15.41 10.86 14.08
CA MET A 1 14.35 10.64 13.07
C MET A 1 13.49 11.90 13.00
N LYS A 2 13.43 12.59 11.85
CA LYS A 2 12.56 13.74 11.70
C LYS A 2 11.10 13.26 11.69
N ILE A 3 10.31 13.67 12.68
CA ILE A 3 8.88 13.35 12.70
C ILE A 3 8.20 14.29 11.70
N ILE A 4 7.61 13.72 10.65
CA ILE A 4 6.79 14.45 9.70
C ILE A 4 5.34 14.15 10.03
N THR A 5 4.56 15.19 10.29
CA THR A 5 3.10 15.06 10.49
C THR A 5 2.40 14.67 9.18
N ARG A 6 1.27 13.99 9.27
CA ARG A 6 0.40 13.68 8.11
C ARG A 6 0.09 14.90 7.25
N ALA A 7 -0.33 16.01 7.87
CA ALA A 7 -0.66 17.25 7.16
C ALA A 7 0.53 17.81 6.35
N THR A 8 1.73 17.81 6.95
CA THR A 8 2.96 18.23 6.27
C THR A 8 3.31 17.31 5.11
N ALA A 9 3.21 15.98 5.30
CA ALA A 9 3.45 15.03 4.22
C ALA A 9 2.50 15.24 3.04
N ILE A 10 1.19 15.38 3.29
CA ILE A 10 0.19 15.66 2.25
C ILE A 10 0.52 16.96 1.52
N LYS A 11 0.81 18.04 2.26
CA LYS A 11 1.17 19.35 1.69
C LYS A 11 2.40 19.23 0.78
N ASN A 12 3.42 18.49 1.21
CA ASN A 12 4.63 18.32 0.41
C ASN A 12 4.38 17.47 -0.85
N LEU A 13 3.63 16.38 -0.72
CA LEU A 13 3.31 15.49 -1.84
C LEU A 13 2.45 16.19 -2.90
N ARG A 14 1.43 16.95 -2.49
CA ARG A 14 0.51 17.65 -3.42
C ARG A 14 1.22 18.66 -4.32
N ARG A 15 2.34 19.25 -3.89
CA ARG A 15 3.18 20.15 -4.72
C ARG A 15 3.82 19.46 -5.92
N HIS A 16 3.87 18.12 -5.92
CA HIS A 16 4.50 17.31 -6.94
C HIS A 16 3.49 16.56 -7.80
N ILE A 17 2.19 16.87 -7.70
CA ILE A 17 1.19 16.33 -8.64
C ILE A 17 1.55 16.81 -10.05
N GLY A 18 1.47 15.89 -11.02
CA GLY A 18 1.90 16.08 -12.41
C GLY A 18 3.40 15.88 -12.65
N VAL A 19 4.23 15.81 -11.59
CA VAL A 19 5.68 15.67 -11.72
C VAL A 19 6.07 14.22 -11.97
N ASP A 20 7.01 14.01 -12.90
CA ASP A 20 7.61 12.71 -13.15
C ASP A 20 8.56 12.29 -12.01
N LEU A 21 8.21 11.20 -11.34
CA LEU A 21 8.99 10.66 -10.22
C LEU A 21 10.33 10.09 -10.67
N LYS A 22 10.52 9.74 -11.95
CA LYS A 22 11.78 9.19 -12.46
C LYS A 22 12.91 10.22 -12.38
N ALA A 23 12.64 11.46 -12.81
CA ALA A 23 13.58 12.58 -12.67
C ALA A 23 13.97 12.82 -11.19
N ILE A 24 13.00 12.69 -10.29
CA ILE A 24 13.22 12.85 -8.85
C ILE A 24 14.06 11.68 -8.28
N ALA A 25 13.83 10.45 -8.73
CA ALA A 25 14.64 9.29 -8.33
C ALA A 25 16.12 9.50 -8.66
N LEU A 26 16.43 10.06 -9.85
CA LEU A 26 17.80 10.40 -10.24
C LEU A 26 18.41 11.44 -9.29
N LYS A 27 17.66 12.51 -8.98
CA LYS A 27 18.09 13.57 -8.05
C LYS A 27 18.41 13.02 -6.65
N TYR A 28 17.61 12.08 -6.14
CA TYR A 28 17.84 11.45 -4.84
C TYR A 28 18.74 10.22 -4.87
N LYS A 29 19.32 9.87 -6.02
CA LYS A 29 20.15 8.68 -6.21
C LYS A 29 19.43 7.38 -5.81
N ILE A 30 18.12 7.31 -6.07
CA ILE A 30 17.30 6.12 -5.82
C ILE A 30 17.41 5.18 -7.03
N THR A 31 17.87 3.95 -6.78
CA THR A 31 17.98 2.91 -7.82
C THR A 31 16.60 2.51 -8.33
N THR A 32 16.36 2.74 -9.62
CA THR A 32 15.08 2.40 -10.29
C THR A 32 15.16 1.11 -11.09
N TYR A 33 16.38 0.67 -11.43
CA TYR A 33 16.66 -0.54 -12.17
C TYR A 33 17.98 -1.13 -11.67
N GLU A 34 18.02 -2.43 -11.42
CA GLU A 34 19.17 -3.14 -10.87
C GLU A 34 19.21 -4.56 -11.43
N THR A 35 20.38 -5.03 -11.86
CA THR A 35 20.59 -6.43 -12.32
C THR A 35 19.59 -6.90 -13.39
N GLY A 36 19.25 -6.05 -14.36
CA GLY A 36 18.30 -6.43 -15.43
C GLY A 36 16.83 -6.46 -14.99
N LYS A 37 16.48 -5.96 -13.80
CA LYS A 37 15.10 -5.90 -13.30
C LYS A 37 14.78 -4.52 -12.72
N GLN A 38 13.54 -4.07 -12.93
CA GLN A 38 13.07 -2.85 -12.30
C GLN A 38 12.97 -3.03 -10.78
N ASN A 39 13.48 -2.05 -10.02
CA ASN A 39 13.28 -2.01 -8.57
C ASN A 39 11.81 -1.68 -8.27
N LYS A 40 11.01 -2.68 -7.90
CA LYS A 40 9.56 -2.47 -7.69
C LYS A 40 9.22 -1.43 -6.61
N GLY A 41 10.13 -1.15 -5.67
CA GLY A 41 9.92 -0.22 -4.57
C GLY A 41 10.32 1.24 -4.84
N TRP A 42 10.94 1.55 -5.99
CA TRP A 42 11.57 2.86 -6.19
C TRP A 42 10.60 4.04 -6.09
N LYS A 43 9.35 3.87 -6.55
CA LYS A 43 8.31 4.92 -6.48
C LYS A 43 7.96 5.28 -5.03
N GLY A 44 7.83 4.26 -4.17
CA GLY A 44 7.59 4.45 -2.74
C GLY A 44 8.73 5.21 -2.07
N LEU A 45 9.98 4.83 -2.38
CA LEU A 45 11.17 5.51 -1.84
C LEU A 45 11.23 6.99 -2.24
N VAL A 46 10.89 7.31 -3.49
CA VAL A 46 10.80 8.70 -3.95
C VAL A 46 9.73 9.47 -3.19
N LEU A 47 8.54 8.88 -3.04
CA LEU A 47 7.42 9.54 -2.36
C LEU A 47 7.69 9.77 -0.87
N GLU A 48 8.41 8.86 -0.20
CA GLU A 48 8.90 9.09 1.16
C GLU A 48 9.79 10.33 1.24
N ARG A 49 10.76 10.48 0.32
CA ARG A 49 11.61 11.67 0.25
C ARG A 49 10.80 12.94 0.00
N LEU A 50 9.85 12.89 -0.93
CA LEU A 50 8.95 14.01 -1.22
C LEU A 50 8.06 14.38 -0.04
N ALA A 51 7.60 13.40 0.75
CA ALA A 51 6.85 13.66 1.98
C ALA A 51 7.71 14.35 3.05
N GLY A 52 9.04 14.27 2.95
CA GLY A 52 10.00 14.80 3.92
C GLY A 52 10.58 13.74 4.85
N LEU A 53 10.37 12.46 4.54
CA LEU A 53 10.85 11.31 5.31
C LEU A 53 12.24 10.87 4.84
N GLU A 54 12.95 10.19 5.72
CA GLU A 54 14.13 9.40 5.37
C GLU A 54 13.70 7.97 5.01
N ASN A 55 14.28 7.42 3.93
CA ASN A 55 14.03 6.04 3.56
C ASN A 55 14.57 5.10 4.64
N ASN A 56 13.76 4.17 5.10
CA ASN A 56 14.14 3.18 6.11
C ASN A 56 13.33 1.89 5.91
N VAL A 57 13.72 0.82 6.61
CA VAL A 57 13.07 -0.50 6.52
C VAL A 57 12.13 -0.80 7.70
N SER A 58 11.71 0.22 8.45
CA SER A 58 10.87 0.05 9.64
C SER A 58 9.50 -0.53 9.30
N LYS A 59 9.01 -1.43 10.16
CA LYS A 59 7.63 -1.93 10.08
C LYS A 59 6.61 -0.89 10.57
N ALA A 60 7.02 0.06 11.40
CA ALA A 60 6.13 1.06 11.96
C ALA A 60 5.49 1.95 10.87
N PRO A 61 4.33 2.57 11.12
CA PRO A 61 3.77 3.56 10.20
C PRO A 61 4.73 4.73 9.94
N ASN A 62 4.65 5.31 8.75
CA ASN A 62 5.38 6.52 8.40
C ASN A 62 5.00 7.68 9.33
N GLY A 63 5.97 8.47 9.79
CA GLY A 63 5.73 9.57 10.73
C GLY A 63 5.02 9.14 12.03
N LEU A 64 5.07 7.83 12.37
CA LEU A 64 4.41 7.17 13.51
C LEU A 64 2.87 7.19 13.52
N THR A 65 2.25 7.92 12.60
CA THR A 65 0.81 8.26 12.68
C THR A 65 0.04 7.99 11.40
N TYR A 66 0.71 7.67 10.29
CA TYR A 66 0.06 7.37 9.01
C TYR A 66 0.87 6.38 8.19
N GLU A 67 0.23 5.71 7.24
CA GLU A 67 0.93 4.89 6.25
C GLU A 67 0.97 5.60 4.90
N LEU A 68 2.13 5.62 4.24
CA LEU A 68 2.27 6.14 2.88
C LEU A 68 2.38 4.97 1.89
N LYS A 69 1.45 4.89 0.93
CA LYS A 69 1.47 3.86 -0.11
C LYS A 69 1.49 4.48 -1.50
N SER A 70 2.37 3.96 -2.35
CA SER A 70 2.33 4.21 -3.79
C SER A 70 1.55 3.10 -4.48
N VAL A 71 0.63 3.44 -5.38
CA VAL A 71 -0.09 2.47 -6.20
C VAL A 71 -0.02 2.90 -7.66
N SER A 72 0.25 1.95 -8.56
CA SER A 72 0.23 2.20 -10.00
C SER A 72 -1.21 2.31 -10.53
N PHE A 73 -1.50 3.36 -11.28
CA PHE A 73 -2.79 3.63 -11.92
C PHE A 73 -2.66 3.71 -13.44
N ILE A 74 -3.75 3.38 -14.13
CA ILE A 74 -3.91 3.53 -15.57
C ILE A 74 -5.17 4.34 -15.89
N HIS A 75 -5.12 5.09 -16.98
CA HIS A 75 -6.31 5.72 -17.54
C HIS A 75 -7.06 4.72 -18.42
N LYS A 76 -8.38 4.60 -18.20
CA LYS A 76 -9.30 3.89 -19.10
C LYS A 76 -10.57 4.72 -19.21
N ASN A 77 -11.01 5.05 -20.42
CA ASN A 77 -12.21 5.85 -20.68
C ASN A 77 -12.26 7.14 -19.83
N ASN A 78 -11.16 7.89 -19.80
CA ASN A 78 -10.97 9.12 -19.01
C ASN A 78 -11.15 8.98 -17.49
N LYS A 79 -11.12 7.75 -16.96
CA LYS A 79 -11.14 7.46 -15.51
C LYS A 79 -9.86 6.75 -15.09
N LEU A 80 -9.42 7.05 -13.86
CA LEU A 80 -8.27 6.42 -13.23
C LEU A 80 -8.69 5.08 -12.60
N PHE A 81 -7.92 4.04 -12.86
CA PHE A 81 -8.11 2.72 -12.26
C PHE A 81 -6.80 2.15 -11.70
N PRO A 82 -6.83 1.49 -10.53
CA PRO A 82 -5.64 0.84 -9.98
C PRO A 82 -5.24 -0.34 -10.87
N LYS A 83 -3.99 -0.31 -11.33
CA LYS A 83 -3.40 -1.36 -12.17
C LYS A 83 -3.12 -2.63 -11.38
N GLU A 84 -2.86 -2.50 -10.08
CA GLU A 84 -2.45 -3.57 -9.18
C GLU A 84 -3.16 -3.50 -7.82
N THR A 85 -3.07 -4.58 -7.06
CA THR A 85 -3.45 -4.62 -5.64
C THR A 85 -2.36 -3.96 -4.79
N MET A 86 -2.73 -3.36 -3.67
CA MET A 86 -1.78 -2.67 -2.78
C MET A 86 -1.42 -3.55 -1.59
N ALA A 87 -0.14 -3.79 -1.34
CA ALA A 87 0.31 -4.52 -0.15
C ALA A 87 0.06 -3.67 1.11
N ILE A 88 -0.57 -4.25 2.13
CA ILE A 88 -0.85 -3.61 3.41
C ILE A 88 0.29 -3.94 4.38
N THR A 89 0.38 -5.21 4.79
CA THR A 89 1.40 -5.75 5.70
C THR A 89 1.58 -7.26 5.50
N MET A 90 2.71 -7.81 5.96
CA MET A 90 2.96 -9.26 5.98
C MET A 90 2.01 -9.95 6.97
N ILE A 91 1.63 -11.19 6.68
CA ILE A 91 0.86 -12.02 7.62
C ILE A 91 1.86 -12.80 8.49
N ASN A 92 1.80 -12.56 9.79
CA ASN A 92 2.43 -13.41 10.80
C ASN A 92 1.34 -14.35 11.35
N PRO A 93 1.48 -15.69 11.21
CA PRO A 93 0.47 -16.64 11.68
C PRO A 93 0.19 -16.55 13.17
N THR A 94 1.21 -16.28 13.99
CA THR A 94 1.07 -16.19 15.45
C THR A 94 0.28 -14.95 15.85
N GLU A 95 0.61 -13.80 15.25
CA GLU A 95 -0.11 -12.54 15.47
C GLU A 95 -1.56 -12.65 14.98
N LEU A 96 -1.77 -13.15 13.74
CA LEU A 96 -3.10 -13.29 13.15
C LEU A 96 -4.02 -14.21 13.97
N LYS A 97 -3.48 -15.28 14.59
CA LYS A 97 -4.27 -16.14 15.48
C LYS A 97 -4.68 -15.41 16.77
N LYS A 98 -3.86 -14.49 17.27
CA LYS A 98 -4.07 -13.83 18.57
C LYS A 98 -4.90 -12.55 18.47
N GLU A 99 -4.60 -11.72 17.48
CA GLU A 99 -5.10 -10.35 17.40
C GLU A 99 -6.49 -10.28 16.74
N SER A 100 -7.37 -9.46 17.30
CA SER A 100 -8.57 -9.02 16.61
C SER A 100 -8.21 -7.99 15.52
N PHE A 101 -9.12 -7.72 14.58
CA PHE A 101 -8.85 -6.77 13.50
C PHE A 101 -8.38 -5.40 14.01
N PHE A 102 -9.08 -4.80 14.97
CA PHE A 102 -8.76 -3.45 15.49
C PHE A 102 -7.51 -3.39 16.39
N GLU A 103 -7.00 -4.53 16.83
CA GLU A 103 -5.70 -4.61 17.52
C GLU A 103 -4.56 -4.94 16.56
N SER A 104 -4.90 -5.33 15.33
CA SER A 104 -3.93 -5.89 14.40
C SER A 104 -3.04 -4.85 13.73
N HIS A 105 -1.86 -5.31 13.31
CA HIS A 105 -1.01 -4.53 12.41
C HIS A 105 -1.69 -4.17 11.08
N CYS A 106 -2.62 -4.99 10.59
CA CYS A 106 -3.39 -4.69 9.38
C CYS A 106 -4.21 -3.40 9.57
N TRP A 107 -4.95 -3.30 10.67
CA TRP A 107 -5.69 -2.08 11.01
C TRP A 107 -4.75 -0.90 11.24
N SER A 108 -3.63 -1.08 11.95
CA SER A 108 -2.67 -0.01 12.21
C SER A 108 -2.16 0.68 10.93
N LYS A 109 -2.09 -0.07 9.81
CA LYS A 109 -1.66 0.39 8.49
C LYS A 109 -2.79 0.97 7.64
N LEU A 110 -4.04 0.61 7.92
CA LEU A 110 -5.22 1.07 7.19
C LEU A 110 -5.87 2.30 7.83
N LYS A 111 -5.89 2.39 9.16
CA LYS A 111 -6.64 3.40 9.90
C LYS A 111 -6.35 4.83 9.46
N THR A 112 -5.09 5.12 9.14
CA THR A 112 -4.69 6.45 8.66
C THR A 112 -3.72 6.25 7.51
N ILE A 113 -4.17 6.51 6.28
CA ILE A 113 -3.41 6.17 5.07
C ILE A 113 -3.37 7.34 4.09
N ILE A 114 -2.21 7.54 3.47
CA ILE A 114 -2.00 8.39 2.31
C ILE A 114 -1.74 7.48 1.11
N ILE A 115 -2.58 7.56 0.08
CA ILE A 115 -2.39 6.87 -1.18
C ILE A 115 -1.95 7.86 -2.25
N CYS A 116 -0.78 7.62 -2.81
CA CYS A 116 -0.25 8.31 -3.98
C CYS A 116 -0.55 7.48 -5.22
N ALA A 117 -1.46 7.96 -6.06
CA ALA A 117 -1.72 7.37 -7.37
C ALA A 117 -0.60 7.77 -8.33
N VAL A 118 0.13 6.78 -8.85
CA VAL A 118 1.25 7.02 -9.76
C VAL A 118 0.95 6.42 -11.12
N GLU A 119 1.22 7.15 -12.18
CA GLU A 119 0.98 6.71 -13.54
C GLU A 119 1.82 5.48 -13.90
N HIS A 120 1.19 4.52 -14.57
CA HIS A 120 1.85 3.37 -15.17
C HIS A 120 2.08 3.58 -16.68
N ASN A 121 3.26 4.05 -17.05
CA ASN A 121 3.67 4.24 -18.45
C ASN A 121 4.56 3.08 -18.95
N GLY A 122 3.93 1.92 -19.17
CA GLY A 122 4.57 0.77 -19.80
C GLY A 122 5.61 0.02 -18.95
N ILE A 123 6.32 -0.90 -19.62
CA ILE A 123 7.36 -1.74 -19.03
C ILE A 123 8.53 -0.83 -18.60
N ASN A 124 9.12 -1.10 -17.42
CA ASN A 124 10.20 -0.33 -16.78
C ASN A 124 9.87 1.09 -16.31
N SER A 125 8.65 1.60 -16.55
CA SER A 125 8.19 2.93 -16.13
C SER A 125 9.22 4.02 -16.46
N HIS A 126 9.49 4.22 -17.76
CA HIS A 126 10.38 5.27 -18.24
C HIS A 126 9.95 6.65 -17.73
N GLU A 127 8.63 6.83 -17.57
CA GLU A 127 8.01 7.93 -16.84
C GLU A 127 7.06 7.36 -15.77
N ALA A 128 6.88 8.10 -14.69
CA ALA A 128 5.90 7.77 -13.66
C ALA A 128 5.42 9.06 -12.98
N LYS A 129 4.36 9.69 -13.51
CA LYS A 129 3.82 10.92 -12.95
C LYS A 129 3.03 10.66 -11.67
N LEU A 130 3.18 11.52 -10.66
CA LEU A 130 2.27 11.52 -9.51
C LEU A 130 0.94 12.13 -9.95
N LEU A 131 -0.12 11.33 -9.99
CA LEU A 131 -1.43 11.73 -10.52
C LEU A 131 -2.31 12.38 -9.46
N SER A 132 -2.32 11.82 -8.25
CA SER A 132 -3.10 12.35 -7.14
C SER A 132 -2.56 11.88 -5.79
N VAL A 133 -2.96 12.58 -4.73
CA VAL A 133 -2.64 12.27 -3.34
C VAL A 133 -3.94 12.27 -2.55
N ALA A 134 -4.43 11.07 -2.25
CA ALA A 134 -5.57 10.82 -1.39
C ALA A 134 -5.10 10.59 0.05
N SER A 135 -5.87 11.07 1.03
CA SER A 135 -5.63 10.76 2.44
C SER A 135 -6.96 10.41 3.08
N LEU A 136 -6.98 9.33 3.86
CA LEU A 136 -8.13 8.94 4.68
C LEU A 136 -7.71 8.70 6.12
N ASP A 137 -8.65 8.96 7.02
CA ASP A 137 -8.57 8.70 8.44
C ASP A 137 -9.86 7.96 8.81
N PHE A 138 -9.78 6.64 8.88
CA PHE A 138 -10.90 5.75 9.12
C PHE A 138 -11.18 5.60 10.60
N THR A 139 -12.46 5.40 10.89
CA THR A 139 -13.01 5.09 12.21
C THR A 139 -13.47 3.63 12.24
N GLU A 140 -13.68 3.09 13.44
CA GLU A 140 -14.05 1.67 13.61
C GLU A 140 -15.49 1.37 13.15
N ASP A 141 -16.36 2.39 13.12
CA ASP A 141 -17.76 2.33 12.72
C ASP A 141 -18.00 2.60 11.22
N ASP A 142 -16.96 2.95 10.47
CA ASP A 142 -17.04 3.08 9.02
C ASP A 142 -17.51 1.76 8.37
N SER A 143 -18.58 1.83 7.56
CA SER A 143 -19.19 0.64 6.95
C SER A 143 -18.20 -0.21 6.14
N ILE A 144 -17.32 0.44 5.38
CA ILE A 144 -16.26 -0.23 4.62
C ILE A 144 -15.23 -0.90 5.53
N ILE A 145 -14.96 -0.34 6.72
CA ILE A 145 -14.03 -0.91 7.70
C ILE A 145 -14.64 -2.15 8.35
N LEU A 146 -15.93 -2.14 8.65
CA LEU A 146 -16.64 -3.32 9.12
C LEU A 146 -16.62 -4.45 8.07
N GLU A 147 -16.73 -4.13 6.78
CA GLU A 147 -16.56 -5.13 5.72
C GLU A 147 -15.11 -5.67 5.62
N ILE A 148 -14.10 -4.81 5.78
CA ILE A 148 -12.68 -5.24 5.81
C ILE A 148 -12.40 -6.09 7.04
N LYS A 149 -13.00 -5.78 8.19
CA LYS A 149 -12.95 -6.61 9.40
C LYS A 149 -13.48 -8.01 9.12
N ASN A 150 -14.61 -8.14 8.42
CA ASN A 150 -15.17 -9.43 8.06
C ASN A 150 -14.22 -10.26 7.17
N ASP A 151 -13.52 -9.62 6.23
CA ASP A 151 -12.49 -10.30 5.44
C ASP A 151 -11.31 -10.75 6.30
N TYR A 152 -10.85 -9.90 7.23
CA TYR A 152 -9.78 -10.24 8.16
C TYR A 152 -10.15 -11.44 9.02
N ASP A 153 -11.35 -11.42 9.61
CA ASP A 153 -11.86 -12.49 10.47
C ASP A 153 -12.06 -13.79 9.69
N PHE A 154 -12.52 -13.71 8.43
CA PHE A 154 -12.58 -14.87 7.53
C PHE A 154 -11.19 -15.48 7.29
N ILE A 155 -10.19 -14.66 6.94
CA ILE A 155 -8.82 -15.11 6.71
C ILE A 155 -8.20 -15.69 7.99
N ARG A 156 -8.43 -15.04 9.14
CA ARG A 156 -8.00 -15.49 10.47
C ARG A 156 -8.61 -16.85 10.82
N ASN A 157 -9.93 -17.01 10.65
CA ASN A 157 -10.60 -18.27 10.95
C ASN A 157 -10.10 -19.40 10.04
N LYS A 158 -9.87 -19.12 8.76
CA LYS A 158 -9.31 -20.08 7.82
C LYS A 158 -7.90 -20.51 8.23
N LEU A 159 -7.04 -19.59 8.68
CA LEU A 159 -5.73 -19.93 9.24
C LEU A 159 -5.86 -20.86 10.47
N ILE A 160 -6.77 -20.54 11.40
CA ILE A 160 -6.94 -21.31 12.64
C ILE A 160 -7.43 -22.73 12.36
N THR A 161 -8.38 -22.88 11.45
CA THR A 161 -9.11 -24.14 11.22
C THR A 161 -8.48 -25.02 10.14
N GLN A 162 -7.81 -24.43 9.15
CA GLN A 162 -7.31 -25.16 7.97
C GLN A 162 -5.80 -25.06 7.79
N GLY A 163 -5.10 -24.18 8.51
CA GLY A 163 -3.66 -24.00 8.37
C GLY A 163 -3.27 -22.82 7.46
N PHE A 164 -1.99 -22.46 7.47
CA PHE A 164 -1.47 -21.24 6.81
C PHE A 164 -1.36 -21.40 5.29
N GLU A 165 -1.05 -22.61 4.84
CA GLU A 165 -0.96 -23.04 3.46
C GLU A 165 -2.29 -22.91 2.71
N CYS A 166 -3.42 -23.01 3.42
CA CYS A 166 -4.75 -22.83 2.86
C CYS A 166 -5.09 -21.38 2.53
N LEU A 167 -4.30 -20.39 2.97
CA LEU A 167 -4.51 -18.99 2.65
C LEU A 167 -4.19 -18.68 1.19
N THR A 168 -5.13 -18.06 0.49
CA THR A 168 -5.05 -17.81 -0.96
C THR A 168 -5.49 -16.41 -1.37
N GLY A 169 -5.06 -15.98 -2.55
CA GLY A 169 -5.52 -14.71 -3.14
C GLY A 169 -7.01 -14.68 -3.50
N LYS A 170 -7.76 -15.78 -3.32
CA LYS A 170 -9.22 -15.78 -3.48
C LYS A 170 -9.94 -15.31 -2.22
N ASP A 171 -9.27 -15.29 -1.07
CA ASP A 171 -9.88 -14.95 0.21
C ASP A 171 -10.27 -13.46 0.28
N GLY A 172 -11.40 -13.17 0.94
CA GLY A 172 -11.93 -11.84 1.20
C GLY A 172 -12.40 -11.05 -0.03
N ARG A 173 -13.25 -10.04 0.20
CA ARG A 173 -13.87 -9.16 -0.81
C ARG A 173 -13.06 -7.89 -1.10
N TRP A 174 -12.50 -7.28 -0.06
CA TRP A 174 -11.76 -6.03 -0.04
C TRP A 174 -10.28 -6.24 0.24
N ILE A 175 -9.95 -7.10 1.20
CA ILE A 175 -8.57 -7.55 1.46
C ILE A 175 -8.41 -9.04 1.15
N GLN A 176 -7.18 -9.47 0.88
CA GLN A 176 -6.86 -10.85 0.51
C GLN A 176 -5.48 -11.28 1.02
N ALA A 177 -5.29 -12.58 1.23
CA ALA A 177 -4.00 -13.17 1.60
C ALA A 177 -3.23 -13.66 0.36
N ARG A 178 -2.18 -12.96 -0.05
CA ARG A 178 -1.39 -13.34 -1.25
C ARG A 178 0.04 -13.68 -0.93
N THR A 179 0.63 -14.57 -1.73
CA THR A 179 2.06 -14.87 -1.68
C THR A 179 2.88 -13.60 -1.91
N LYS A 180 3.83 -13.34 -1.01
CA LYS A 180 4.81 -12.25 -1.13
C LYS A 180 6.22 -12.81 -0.90
N GLY A 181 7.09 -12.65 -1.89
CA GLY A 181 8.50 -13.05 -1.83
C GLY A 181 9.14 -13.05 -3.22
N PRO A 182 10.41 -13.50 -3.35
CA PRO A 182 11.17 -13.47 -4.60
C PRO A 182 10.66 -14.42 -5.71
N GLY A 183 9.64 -15.26 -5.42
CA GLY A 183 9.16 -16.31 -6.32
C GLY A 183 9.67 -17.70 -5.92
N HIS A 184 9.37 -18.73 -6.70
CA HIS A 184 10.00 -20.08 -6.64
C HIS A 184 10.13 -20.71 -5.23
N GLY A 185 9.01 -21.01 -4.57
CA GLY A 185 9.00 -21.70 -3.27
C GLY A 185 8.75 -20.80 -2.04
N SER A 186 8.56 -19.49 -2.24
CA SER A 186 8.16 -18.60 -1.15
C SER A 186 6.75 -18.95 -0.63
N VAL A 187 6.69 -19.32 0.66
CA VAL A 187 5.44 -19.65 1.37
C VAL A 187 4.83 -18.46 2.10
N SER A 188 5.56 -17.36 2.27
CA SER A 188 5.09 -16.18 3.01
C SER A 188 3.87 -15.52 2.36
N ARG A 189 2.96 -15.03 3.20
CA ARG A 189 1.73 -14.35 2.81
C ARG A 189 1.73 -12.90 3.31
N ALA A 190 1.02 -12.04 2.61
CA ALA A 190 0.75 -10.67 3.03
C ALA A 190 -0.72 -10.33 2.78
N PHE A 191 -1.26 -9.42 3.59
CA PHE A 191 -2.53 -8.78 3.30
C PHE A 191 -2.35 -7.79 2.15
N TYR A 192 -3.22 -7.90 1.16
CA TYR A 192 -3.32 -6.96 0.05
C TYR A 192 -4.72 -6.36 -0.01
N ALA A 193 -4.81 -5.05 -0.17
CA ALA A 193 -6.02 -4.39 -0.61
C ALA A 193 -6.26 -4.73 -2.08
N ARG A 194 -7.45 -5.23 -2.39
CA ARG A 194 -7.89 -5.46 -3.77
C ARG A 194 -8.05 -4.13 -4.49
N LYS A 195 -8.00 -4.19 -5.83
CA LYS A 195 -8.21 -3.03 -6.69
C LYS A 195 -9.49 -2.27 -6.36
N ALA A 196 -10.57 -2.99 -6.05
CA ALA A 196 -11.84 -2.39 -5.65
C ALA A 196 -11.72 -1.54 -4.38
N LEU A 197 -10.99 -2.02 -3.36
CA LEU A 197 -10.75 -1.23 -2.15
C LEU A 197 -9.91 0.00 -2.44
N VAL A 198 -8.83 -0.15 -3.21
CA VAL A 198 -7.97 1.00 -3.58
C VAL A 198 -8.75 2.04 -4.36
N GLN A 199 -9.58 1.61 -5.32
CA GLN A 199 -10.46 2.50 -6.08
C GLN A 199 -11.43 3.23 -5.13
N LYS A 200 -12.08 2.50 -4.22
CA LYS A 200 -13.03 3.07 -3.26
C LYS A 200 -12.36 4.10 -2.34
N ILE A 201 -11.13 3.86 -1.90
CA ILE A 201 -10.36 4.82 -1.09
C ILE A 201 -10.10 6.12 -1.87
N ILE A 202 -9.70 6.03 -3.13
CA ILE A 202 -9.50 7.21 -3.97
C ILE A 202 -10.83 7.96 -4.18
N GLU A 203 -11.95 7.26 -4.35
CA GLU A 203 -13.27 7.85 -4.53
C GLU A 203 -13.81 8.54 -3.28
N ILE A 204 -13.51 8.04 -2.08
CA ILE A 204 -13.92 8.69 -0.81
C ILE A 204 -13.08 9.96 -0.55
N ALA A 205 -11.83 9.96 -0.98
CA ALA A 205 -10.88 11.05 -0.69
C ALA A 205 -10.97 12.26 -1.63
N ASN A 206 -11.74 12.16 -2.73
CA ASN A 206 -11.96 13.23 -3.72
C ASN A 206 -13.42 13.66 -3.71
#